data_AF-A0A397TAY1-F1
#
_entry.id   AF-A0A397TAY1-F1
#
_cell.length_a   1.000
_cell.length_b   1.000
_cell.length_c   1.000
_cell.angle_alpha   90.00
_cell.angle_beta   90.00
_cell.angle_gamma   90.00
#
_symmetry.space_group_name_H-M   'P 1'
#
loop_
_entity.id
_entity.type
_entity.pdbx_description
1 polymer ?
#
loop_
_entity_poly.entity_id
_entity_poly.type
_entity_poly.pdbx_seq_one_letter_code
_entity_poly.pdbx_strand_id
1 'polypeptide(L)'
;MNDSAKLNKEVIIKIERSLHRYIPLIRFYDIEPTDFFYKVYYYKDILPQDLIHDLLEFHIVPYIPPSRKPNSKFELDSTLIESKHTSLFASWIDKKRFFIL
;
A
#
# COMPACT_ATOMS: atom_id res chain seq x y z
N MET A 1 -15.63 20.65 27.96
CA MET A 1 -16.05 19.31 27.51
C MET A 1 -15.53 19.13 26.09
N ASN A 2 -14.75 18.08 25.88
CA ASN A 2 -13.83 17.94 24.75
C ASN A 2 -14.50 17.22 23.57
N ASP A 3 -15.33 17.94 22.82
CA ASP A 3 -16.00 17.39 21.61
C ASP A 3 -15.01 17.17 20.45
N SER A 4 -13.82 17.81 20.48
CA SER A 4 -12.81 17.65 19.43
C SER A 4 -12.11 16.27 19.47
N ALA A 5 -11.98 15.64 20.63
CA ALA A 5 -11.33 14.34 20.77
C ALA A 5 -12.21 13.17 20.31
N LYS A 6 -13.54 13.32 20.39
CA LYS A 6 -14.49 12.29 19.95
C LYS A 6 -14.63 12.26 18.43
N LEU A 7 -14.57 13.44 17.78
CA LEU A 7 -14.55 13.57 16.32
C LEU A 7 -13.33 12.87 15.68
N ASN A 8 -12.19 12.83 16.38
CA ASN A 8 -10.96 12.26 15.83
C ASN A 8 -10.97 10.71 15.78
N LYS A 9 -11.52 10.05 16.81
CA LYS A 9 -11.52 8.57 16.89
C LYS A 9 -12.39 7.92 15.82
N GLU A 10 -13.58 8.46 15.58
CA GLU A 10 -14.51 7.94 14.57
C GLU A 10 -13.93 8.08 13.15
N VAL A 11 -13.25 9.20 12.88
CA VAL A 11 -12.55 9.44 11.61
C VAL A 11 -11.40 8.46 11.43
N ILE A 12 -10.57 8.24 12.45
CA ILE A 12 -9.47 7.25 12.41
C ILE A 12 -10.02 5.85 12.10
N ILE A 13 -11.06 5.41 12.81
CA ILE A 13 -11.69 4.09 12.56
C ILE A 13 -12.21 3.99 11.12
N LYS A 14 -12.78 5.07 10.57
CA LYS A 14 -13.26 5.09 9.19
C LYS A 14 -12.10 4.99 8.19
N ILE A 15 -10.98 5.65 8.47
CA ILE A 15 -9.76 5.57 7.66
C ILE A 15 -9.17 4.16 7.73
N GLU A 16 -8.99 3.60 8.91
CA GLU A 16 -8.50 2.22 9.11
C GLU A 16 -9.34 1.20 8.33
N ARG A 17 -10.67 1.26 8.47
CA ARG A 17 -11.59 0.39 7.72
C ARG A 17 -11.48 0.58 6.22
N SER A 18 -11.34 1.81 5.77
CA SER A 18 -11.22 2.13 4.35
C SER A 18 -9.88 1.67 3.78
N LEU A 19 -8.80 1.77 4.56
CA LEU A 19 -7.44 1.34 4.18
C LEU A 19 -7.30 -0.18 4.20
N HIS A 20 -7.96 -0.87 5.13
CA HIS A 20 -7.83 -2.31 5.32
C HIS A 20 -8.02 -3.11 4.02
N ARG A 21 -8.98 -2.73 3.16
CA ARG A 21 -9.20 -3.39 1.85
C ARG A 21 -8.08 -3.16 0.82
N TYR A 22 -7.29 -2.10 0.99
CA TYR A 22 -6.21 -1.74 0.08
C TYR A 22 -4.85 -2.26 0.54
N ILE A 23 -4.66 -2.48 1.85
CA ILE A 23 -3.43 -3.05 2.42
C ILE A 23 -2.92 -4.30 1.67
N PRO A 24 -3.75 -5.33 1.38
CA PRO A 24 -3.26 -6.50 0.64
C PRO A 24 -2.86 -6.22 -0.82
N LEU A 25 -3.23 -5.05 -1.36
CA LEU A 25 -2.92 -4.64 -2.73
C LEU A 25 -1.60 -3.84 -2.81
N ILE A 26 -1.09 -3.36 -1.67
CA ILE A 26 0.15 -2.56 -1.62
C ILE A 26 1.34 -3.51 -1.59
N ARG A 27 2.31 -3.30 -2.48
CA ARG A 27 3.57 -4.06 -2.53
C ARG A 27 4.58 -3.51 -1.53
N PHE A 28 4.31 -3.66 -0.24
CA PHE A 28 5.14 -3.08 0.81
C PHE A 28 6.61 -3.53 0.76
N TYR A 29 6.87 -4.76 0.32
CA TYR A 29 8.22 -5.32 0.20
C TYR A 29 9.01 -4.80 -1.01
N ASP A 30 8.36 -4.09 -1.94
CA ASP A 30 9.03 -3.42 -3.07
C ASP A 30 9.43 -1.96 -2.69
N ILE A 31 9.10 -1.51 -1.48
CA ILE A 31 9.42 -0.15 -1.00
C ILE A 31 10.84 -0.13 -0.45
N GLU A 32 11.63 0.88 -0.80
CA GLU A 32 12.99 1.03 -0.26
C GLU A 32 12.98 1.28 1.25
N PRO A 33 13.99 0.82 2.02
CA PRO A 33 14.02 0.96 3.47
C PRO A 33 13.83 2.41 3.97
N THR A 34 14.44 3.38 3.30
CA THR A 34 14.30 4.80 3.63
C THR A 34 12.85 5.27 3.45
N ASP A 35 12.22 4.90 2.35
CA ASP A 35 10.83 5.25 2.05
C ASP A 35 9.85 4.51 2.96
N PHE A 36 10.12 3.25 3.29
CA PHE A 36 9.36 2.53 4.30
C PHE A 36 9.38 3.30 5.63
N PHE A 37 10.55 3.69 6.12
CA PHE A 37 10.66 4.36 7.42
C PHE A 37 9.94 5.73 7.44
N TYR A 38 10.18 6.58 6.44
CA TYR A 38 9.65 7.95 6.46
C TYR A 38 8.23 8.09 5.91
N LYS A 39 7.77 7.19 5.03
CA LYS A 39 6.48 7.33 4.34
C LYS A 39 5.45 6.28 4.72
N VAL A 40 5.88 5.08 5.16
CA VAL A 40 4.95 4.00 5.53
C VAL A 40 4.86 3.87 7.05
N TYR A 41 5.99 3.64 7.72
CA TYR A 41 6.06 3.46 9.16
C TYR A 41 5.62 4.70 9.95
N TYR A 42 5.70 5.89 9.34
CA TYR A 42 5.09 7.12 9.88
C TYR A 42 3.60 6.93 10.24
N TYR A 43 2.88 6.10 9.49
CA TYR A 43 1.47 5.79 9.69
C TYR A 43 1.22 4.45 10.41
N LYS A 44 2.21 3.94 11.17
CA LYS A 44 2.10 2.63 11.84
C LYS A 44 0.86 2.47 12.72
N ASP A 45 0.34 3.55 13.29
CA ASP A 45 -0.78 3.50 14.23
C ASP A 45 -2.12 3.15 13.55
N ILE A 46 -2.22 3.35 12.22
CA ILE A 46 -3.41 3.00 11.42
C ILE A 46 -3.20 1.73 10.58
N LEU A 47 -2.02 1.11 10.68
CA LEU A 47 -1.68 -0.11 9.97
C LEU A 47 -1.79 -1.32 10.92
N PRO A 48 -2.13 -2.52 10.41
CA PRO A 48 -2.14 -3.74 11.19
C PRO A 48 -0.78 -3.98 11.86
N GLN A 49 -0.79 -4.25 13.16
CA GLN A 49 0.43 -4.36 13.96
C GLN A 49 1.32 -5.53 13.49
N ASP A 50 0.72 -6.64 13.09
CA ASP A 50 1.39 -7.79 12.46
C ASP A 50 2.13 -7.40 11.18
N LEU A 51 1.49 -6.59 10.32
CA LEU A 51 2.12 -6.07 9.10
C LEU A 51 3.34 -5.20 9.42
N ILE A 52 3.24 -4.32 10.42
CA ILE A 52 4.36 -3.46 10.81
C ILE A 52 5.56 -4.29 11.31
N HIS A 53 5.31 -5.34 12.10
CA HIS A 53 6.38 -6.23 12.55
C HIS A 53 7.02 -6.98 11.37
N ASP A 54 6.22 -7.56 10.48
CA ASP A 54 6.72 -8.27 9.28
C ASP A 54 7.60 -7.35 8.42
N LEU A 55 7.20 -6.08 8.24
CA LEU A 55 7.94 -5.12 7.44
C LEU A 55 9.21 -4.62 8.13
N LEU A 56 9.18 -4.39 9.44
CA LEU A 56 10.38 -4.04 10.20
C LEU A 56 11.42 -5.15 10.13
N GLU A 57 11.00 -6.39 10.33
CA GLU A 57 11.88 -7.55 10.27
C GLU A 57 12.55 -7.66 8.88
N PHE A 58 11.76 -7.53 7.82
CA PHE A 58 12.24 -7.58 6.44
C PHE A 58 13.28 -6.49 6.11
N HIS A 59 13.10 -5.26 6.59
CA HIS A 59 14.02 -4.16 6.27
C HIS A 59 15.28 -4.14 7.14
N ILE A 60 15.25 -4.74 8.33
CA ILE A 60 16.36 -4.71 9.30
C ILE A 60 17.22 -5.98 9.18
N VAL A 61 16.59 -7.13 9.02
CA VAL A 61 17.30 -8.41 9.03
C VAL A 61 17.67 -8.79 7.60
N PRO A 62 18.97 -8.97 7.31
CA PRO A 62 19.41 -9.33 5.97
C PRO A 62 18.92 -10.73 5.58
N TYR A 63 18.61 -10.91 4.30
CA TYR A 63 18.19 -12.19 3.69
C TYR A 63 16.87 -12.78 4.19
N ILE A 64 16.02 -12.00 4.86
CA ILE A 64 14.65 -12.44 5.17
C ILE A 64 13.77 -12.39 3.91
N PRO A 65 13.11 -13.50 3.55
CA PRO A 65 12.11 -13.48 2.50
C PRO A 65 10.82 -12.80 3.00
N PRO A 66 10.05 -12.13 2.11
CA PRO A 66 8.78 -11.53 2.50
C PRO A 66 7.80 -12.59 3.01
N SER A 67 7.29 -12.40 4.24
CA SER A 67 6.30 -13.27 4.88
C SER A 67 5.01 -13.37 4.06
N ARG A 68 4.59 -12.26 3.46
CA ARG A 68 3.44 -12.21 2.55
C ARG A 68 3.97 -12.08 1.12
N LYS A 69 3.92 -13.18 0.38
CA LYS A 69 4.19 -13.11 -1.06
C LYS A 69 3.07 -12.28 -1.70
N PRO A 70 3.38 -11.19 -2.45
CA PRO A 70 2.37 -10.60 -3.29
C PRO A 70 1.86 -11.71 -4.22
N ASN A 71 0.54 -11.88 -4.32
CA ASN A 71 -0.05 -12.83 -5.25
C ASN A 71 0.43 -12.45 -6.66
N SER A 72 1.47 -13.12 -7.15
CA SER A 72 2.10 -12.80 -8.44
C SER A 72 1.22 -13.19 -9.62
N LYS A 73 0.20 -14.02 -9.37
CA LYS A 73 -0.86 -14.35 -10.33
C LYS A 73 -1.91 -13.26 -10.30
N PHE A 74 -1.56 -12.10 -10.85
CA PHE A 74 -2.54 -11.09 -11.18
C PHE A 74 -3.22 -11.50 -12.49
N GLU A 75 -4.30 -12.28 -12.39
CA GLU A 75 -5.18 -12.53 -13.52
C GLU A 75 -6.19 -11.38 -13.60
N LEU A 76 -6.12 -10.62 -14.70
CA LEU A 76 -7.09 -9.57 -15.00
C LEU A 76 -8.41 -10.21 -15.42
N ASP A 77 -9.27 -10.51 -14.46
CA ASP A 77 -10.65 -10.92 -14.71
C ASP A 77 -11.57 -9.70 -14.88
N SER A 78 -11.18 -8.76 -15.73
CA SER A 78 -11.96 -7.56 -16.00
C SER A 78 -12.59 -7.64 -17.39
N THR A 79 -13.91 -7.50 -17.45
CA THR A 79 -14.65 -7.37 -18.72
C THR A 79 -14.40 -6.02 -19.40
N LEU A 80 -13.99 -5.01 -18.65
CA LEU A 80 -13.78 -3.63 -19.14
C LEU A 80 -12.30 -3.30 -19.39
N ILE A 81 -11.39 -3.84 -18.56
CA ILE A 81 -9.97 -3.50 -18.57
C ILE A 81 -9.16 -4.67 -19.12
N GLU A 82 -8.83 -4.59 -20.41
CA GLU A 82 -7.82 -5.48 -21.03
C GLU A 82 -6.37 -5.13 -20.62
N SER A 83 -5.45 -6.08 -20.82
CA SER A 83 -4.01 -5.93 -20.56
C SER A 83 -3.40 -4.67 -21.20
N LYS A 84 -3.80 -4.30 -22.43
CA LYS A 84 -3.32 -3.08 -23.12
C LYS A 84 -3.60 -1.78 -22.35
N HIS A 85 -4.68 -1.74 -21.56
CA HIS A 85 -5.02 -0.58 -20.75
C HIS A 85 -4.15 -0.47 -19.50
N THR A 86 -3.55 -1.58 -19.03
CA THR A 86 -2.69 -1.53 -17.84
C THR A 86 -1.43 -0.70 -18.08
N SER A 87 -0.81 -0.81 -19.26
CA SER A 87 0.33 0.04 -19.64
C SER A 87 -0.06 1.51 -19.71
N LEU A 88 -1.28 1.81 -20.18
CA LEU A 88 -1.81 3.18 -20.21
C LEU A 88 -2.02 3.73 -18.79
N PHE A 89 -2.69 2.98 -17.91
CA PHE A 89 -2.91 3.41 -16.52
C PHE A 89 -1.62 3.56 -15.73
N ALA A 90 -0.68 2.63 -15.90
CA ALA A 90 0.65 2.73 -15.28
C ALA A 90 1.35 4.04 -15.68
N SER A 91 1.26 4.44 -16.95
CA SER A 91 1.84 5.70 -17.41
C SER A 91 1.20 6.95 -16.78
N TRP A 92 -0.11 6.93 -16.56
CA TRP A 92 -0.83 8.01 -15.89
C TRP A 92 -0.40 8.14 -14.42
N ILE A 93 -0.22 7.00 -13.74
CA ILE A 93 0.24 6.93 -12.35
C ILE A 93 1.68 7.42 -12.24
N ASP A 94 2.56 6.91 -13.11
CA ASP A 94 3.97 7.30 -13.19
C ASP A 94 4.16 8.75 -13.66
N LYS A 95 3.08 9.44 -14.05
CA LYS A 95 3.11 10.77 -14.68
C LYS A 95 4.02 10.81 -15.92
N LYS A 96 4.23 9.67 -16.58
CA LYS A 96 4.97 9.58 -17.84
C LYS A 96 4.02 10.02 -18.96
N ARG A 97 4.25 11.21 -19.52
CA ARG A 97 3.52 11.66 -20.72
C ARG A 97 3.96 10.83 -21.92
N PHE A 98 3.02 10.16 -22.59
CA PHE A 98 3.24 9.70 -23.96
C PHE A 98 3.00 10.87 -24.92
N PHE A 99 4.02 11.26 -25.67
CA PHE A 99 3.80 11.85 -26.98
C PHE A 99 3.51 10.67 -27.91
N ILE A 100 2.26 10.54 -28.34
CA ILE A 100 1.89 9.61 -29.40
C ILE A 100 2.34 10.26 -30.72
N LEU A 101 3.24 9.61 -31.45
CA LEU A 101 3.44 9.79 -32.90
C LEU A 101 2.72 8.64 -33.61
#